data_AF-A0A3N0CPN1-F1
#
_entry.id   AF-A0A3N0CPN1-F1
#
_cell.length_a   1.000
_cell.length_b   1.000
_cell.length_c   1.000
_cell.angle_alpha   90.00
_cell.angle_beta   90.00
_cell.angle_gamma   90.00
#
_symmetry.space_group_name_H-M   'P 1'
#
loop_
_entity.id
_entity.type
_entity.pdbx_description
1 polymer ?
#
loop_
_entity_poly.entity_id
_entity_poly.type
_entity_poly.pdbx_seq_one_letter_code
_entity_poly.pdbx_strand_id
1 'polypeptide(L)'
;MSHAPVRTRAHDHDRKVRRRLSAALVVGALALTGCGAGSDDPDGAAPEADPTVSSGVPEVCKEAFPAAFGAPDIAEISMLPAGWPEPPPGSTLCQTAETIGGSRENADYVTTLSAEQVLEAYEDGLDPALGAAREEGPLGGEVLVGAVDGVDFQITPGTGKFTIAFAR
;
A
#
# COMPACT_ATOMS: atom_id res chain seq x y z
N MET A 1 10.39 2.78 -62.11
CA MET A 1 9.66 1.97 -61.12
C MET A 1 9.27 2.88 -59.97
N SER A 2 8.04 3.39 -60.01
CA SER A 2 7.52 4.39 -59.08
C SER A 2 7.15 3.74 -57.75
N HIS A 3 7.69 4.25 -56.64
CA HIS A 3 7.21 3.92 -55.30
C HIS A 3 6.25 5.02 -54.83
N ALA A 4 5.05 4.60 -54.44
CA ALA A 4 3.96 5.46 -53.98
C ALA A 4 4.17 5.90 -52.52
N PRO A 5 3.70 7.10 -52.13
CA PRO A 5 3.77 7.56 -50.74
C PRO A 5 2.67 6.93 -49.87
N VAL A 6 3.08 6.39 -48.73
CA VAL A 6 2.22 5.90 -47.63
C VAL A 6 1.58 7.09 -46.93
N ARG A 7 0.24 7.13 -46.91
CA ARG A 7 -0.55 8.12 -46.17
C ARG A 7 -0.83 7.58 -44.76
N THR A 8 -0.17 8.14 -43.75
CA THR A 8 -0.50 7.90 -42.33
C THR A 8 -1.69 8.77 -41.94
N ARG A 9 -2.84 8.14 -41.62
CA ARG A 9 -4.01 8.83 -41.06
C ARG A 9 -3.77 9.10 -39.57
N ALA A 10 -3.72 10.38 -39.20
CA ALA A 10 -3.87 10.83 -37.83
C ALA A 10 -5.33 10.64 -37.40
N HIS A 11 -5.56 9.84 -36.36
CA HIS A 11 -6.84 9.80 -35.65
C HIS A 11 -6.66 10.50 -34.31
N ASP A 12 -6.88 11.81 -34.34
CA ASP A 12 -7.13 12.65 -33.18
C ASP A 12 -8.48 12.24 -32.57
N HIS A 13 -8.47 11.59 -31.41
CA HIS A 13 -9.67 11.30 -30.62
C HIS A 13 -9.74 12.26 -29.43
N ASP A 14 -10.18 13.47 -29.75
CA ASP A 14 -10.72 14.50 -28.86
C ASP A 14 -11.91 13.91 -28.06
N ARG A 15 -11.64 13.34 -26.88
CA ARG A 15 -12.68 12.97 -25.90
C ARG A 15 -12.71 13.99 -24.77
N LYS A 16 -13.47 15.06 -25.00
CA LYS A 16 -14.00 15.95 -23.95
C LYS A 16 -14.90 15.16 -23.00
N VAL A 17 -14.32 14.62 -21.93
CA VAL A 17 -15.08 14.00 -20.84
C VAL A 17 -15.62 15.12 -19.94
N ARG A 18 -16.95 15.21 -19.91
CA ARG A 18 -17.74 16.20 -19.19
C ARG A 18 -17.61 15.97 -17.69
N ARG A 19 -16.92 16.89 -16.98
CA ARG A 19 -16.93 16.98 -15.52
C ARG A 19 -18.36 17.25 -15.04
N ARG A 20 -18.94 16.31 -14.27
CA ARG A 20 -20.14 16.56 -13.46
C ARG A 20 -19.67 16.82 -12.03
N LEU A 21 -19.78 18.08 -11.62
CA LEU A 21 -19.69 18.52 -10.23
C LEU A 21 -20.91 18.01 -9.47
N SER A 22 -20.70 17.18 -8.46
CA SER A 22 -21.72 16.86 -7.46
C SER A 22 -21.19 17.29 -6.09
N ALA A 23 -21.57 18.51 -5.73
CA ALA A 23 -21.53 18.99 -4.36
C ALA A 23 -22.77 18.46 -3.62
N ALA A 24 -22.59 17.85 -2.45
CA ALA A 24 -23.62 17.79 -1.42
C ALA A 24 -22.97 17.52 -0.06
N LEU A 25 -22.97 18.58 0.74
CA LEU A 25 -22.52 18.68 2.11
C LEU A 25 -23.71 18.32 3.01
N VAL A 26 -23.56 17.35 3.91
CA VAL A 26 -24.50 17.17 5.04
C VAL A 26 -23.72 16.89 6.32
N VAL A 27 -23.83 17.88 7.21
CA VAL A 27 -23.42 17.92 8.60
C VAL A 27 -24.27 16.95 9.42
N GLY A 28 -23.64 16.14 10.27
CA GLY A 28 -24.32 15.27 11.22
C GLY A 28 -23.59 15.23 12.56
N ALA A 29 -23.83 16.23 13.40
CA ALA A 29 -23.46 16.25 14.81
C ALA A 29 -24.60 15.63 15.64
N LEU A 30 -24.35 14.47 16.27
CA LEU A 30 -25.17 13.83 17.30
C LEU A 30 -24.18 13.14 18.25
N ALA A 31 -23.88 13.70 19.43
CA ALA A 31 -24.67 13.74 20.66
C ALA A 31 -23.98 12.84 21.69
N LEU A 32 -23.25 13.48 22.61
CA LEU A 32 -22.75 12.88 23.85
C LEU A 32 -23.94 12.54 24.75
N THR A 33 -24.17 11.25 24.97
CA THR A 33 -24.96 10.75 26.10
C THR A 33 -24.04 9.99 27.03
N GLY A 34 -23.72 10.62 28.16
CA GLY A 34 -23.17 9.93 29.31
C GLY A 34 -24.23 9.06 29.99
N CYS A 35 -23.78 7.99 30.65
CA CYS A 35 -24.51 7.35 31.73
C CYS A 35 -23.60 6.34 32.43
N GLY A 36 -23.67 6.28 33.76
CA GLY A 36 -23.37 5.06 34.51
C GLY A 36 -22.17 5.10 35.44
N ALA A 37 -22.29 5.85 36.54
CA ALA A 37 -21.56 5.55 37.76
C ALA A 37 -22.20 4.31 38.43
N GLY A 38 -21.37 3.32 38.78
CA GLY A 38 -21.75 2.14 39.55
C GLY A 38 -20.52 1.47 40.10
N SER A 39 -20.20 1.77 41.36
CA SER A 39 -19.19 1.07 42.17
C SER A 39 -19.76 -0.23 42.70
N ASP A 40 -19.05 -1.35 42.54
CA ASP A 40 -19.10 -2.50 43.45
C ASP A 40 -17.85 -3.37 43.22
N ASP A 41 -16.93 -3.29 44.19
CA ASP A 41 -15.71 -4.11 44.33
C ASP A 41 -16.07 -5.49 44.88
N PRO A 42 -15.52 -6.57 44.29
CA PRO A 42 -15.03 -7.64 45.12
C PRO A 42 -13.52 -7.84 44.96
N ASP A 43 -12.80 -7.58 46.06
CA ASP A 43 -11.44 -8.02 46.36
C ASP A 43 -11.24 -9.50 45.98
N GLY A 44 -10.61 -9.70 44.83
CA GLY A 44 -10.11 -10.97 44.34
C GLY A 44 -8.80 -10.71 43.64
N ALA A 45 -7.72 -10.55 44.40
CA ALA A 45 -6.36 -10.42 43.89
C ALA A 45 -5.94 -11.69 43.15
N ALA A 46 -6.35 -11.81 41.88
CA ALA A 46 -5.66 -12.62 40.90
C ALA A 46 -4.32 -11.93 40.59
N PRO A 47 -3.22 -12.68 40.41
CA PRO A 47 -1.96 -12.07 40.01
C PRO A 47 -2.19 -11.30 38.71
N GLU A 48 -1.94 -10.00 38.75
CA GLU A 48 -1.86 -9.09 37.61
C GLU A 48 -0.68 -9.53 36.73
N ALA A 49 -0.87 -10.63 36.01
CA ALA A 49 -0.08 -10.91 34.83
C ALA A 49 -0.59 -9.92 33.79
N ASP A 50 -0.07 -8.69 33.83
CA ASP A 50 -0.16 -7.72 32.74
C ASP A 50 0.39 -8.45 31.51
N PRO A 51 -0.45 -9.01 30.63
CA PRO A 51 0.05 -9.61 29.44
C PRO A 51 0.30 -8.41 28.54
N THR A 52 1.45 -7.76 28.72
CA THR A 52 2.08 -7.00 27.66
C THR A 52 2.43 -8.02 26.59
N VAL A 53 1.39 -8.49 25.89
CA VAL A 53 1.50 -9.32 24.70
C VAL A 53 2.25 -8.42 23.74
N SER A 54 3.56 -8.65 23.65
CA SER A 54 4.37 -8.02 22.64
C SER A 54 3.71 -8.34 21.31
N SER A 55 3.19 -7.32 20.63
CA SER A 55 2.38 -7.49 19.43
C SER A 55 3.18 -8.09 18.27
N GLY A 56 4.49 -8.29 18.42
CA GLY A 56 5.42 -8.70 17.37
C GLY A 56 5.74 -7.58 16.37
N VAL A 57 4.95 -6.51 16.39
CA VAL A 57 5.08 -5.36 15.50
C VAL A 57 6.22 -4.45 15.97
N PRO A 58 7.14 -4.05 15.08
CA PRO A 58 8.19 -3.09 15.42
C PRO A 58 7.62 -1.76 15.95
N GLU A 59 8.28 -1.13 16.93
CA GLU A 59 7.77 0.09 17.57
C GLU A 59 7.50 1.21 16.56
N VAL A 60 8.39 1.37 15.57
CA VAL A 60 8.28 2.35 14.49
C VAL A 60 7.03 2.17 13.62
N CYS A 61 6.47 0.96 13.60
CA CYS A 61 5.30 0.63 12.80
C CYS A 61 3.98 0.96 13.51
N LYS A 62 3.97 1.07 14.85
CA LYS A 62 2.71 1.22 15.62
C LYS A 62 1.96 2.52 15.30
N GLU A 63 2.68 3.61 15.02
CA GLU A 63 2.06 4.89 14.63
C GLU A 63 1.57 4.86 13.18
N ALA A 64 2.37 4.31 12.26
CA ALA A 64 2.07 4.32 10.82
C ALA A 64 1.01 3.28 10.42
N PHE A 65 0.95 2.15 11.16
CA PHE A 65 0.12 0.99 10.92
C PHE A 65 -0.50 0.49 12.25
N PRO A 66 -1.48 1.22 12.83
CA PRO A 66 -2.09 0.86 14.11
C PRO A 66 -2.92 -0.44 14.06
N ALA A 67 -3.21 -0.92 12.84
CA ALA A 67 -3.89 -2.19 12.60
C ALA A 67 -2.94 -3.35 12.31
N ALA A 68 -1.61 -3.14 12.38
CA ALA A 68 -0.64 -4.22 12.25
C ALA A 68 -0.70 -5.12 13.49
N PHE A 69 -0.72 -6.43 13.28
CA PHE A 69 -0.68 -7.44 14.33
C PHE A 69 0.27 -8.56 13.90
N GLY A 70 1.09 -9.03 14.84
CA GLY A 70 2.11 -10.05 14.56
C GLY A 70 3.43 -9.45 14.08
N ALA A 71 4.47 -10.28 14.08
CA ALA A 71 5.72 -9.94 13.42
C ALA A 71 5.55 -10.17 11.92
N PRO A 72 5.75 -9.15 11.06
CA PRO A 72 5.52 -9.31 9.63
C PRO A 72 6.65 -10.11 9.00
N ASP A 73 6.32 -10.98 8.05
CA ASP A 73 7.29 -11.77 7.28
C ASP A 73 6.99 -11.68 5.78
N ILE A 74 7.94 -11.18 5.01
CA ILE A 74 7.81 -11.03 3.56
C ILE A 74 7.63 -12.38 2.85
N ALA A 75 8.10 -13.47 3.46
CA ALA A 75 7.91 -14.82 2.95
C ALA A 75 6.45 -15.30 2.98
N GLU A 76 5.57 -14.58 3.68
CA GLU A 76 4.12 -14.85 3.68
C GLU A 76 3.42 -14.34 2.41
N ILE A 77 4.06 -13.49 1.61
CA ILE A 77 3.51 -13.01 0.33
C ILE A 77 3.68 -14.09 -0.74
N SER A 78 2.63 -14.85 -1.01
CA SER A 78 2.65 -15.97 -1.95
C SER A 78 2.85 -15.55 -3.42
N MET A 79 2.52 -14.31 -3.75
CA MET A 79 2.68 -13.70 -5.07
C MET A 79 4.04 -13.01 -5.26
N LEU A 80 4.93 -13.05 -4.26
CA LEU A 80 6.25 -12.42 -4.37
C LEU A 80 7.07 -13.09 -5.49
N PRO A 81 7.46 -12.35 -6.54
CA PRO A 81 8.24 -12.92 -7.64
C PRO A 81 9.61 -13.42 -7.17
N ALA A 82 10.11 -14.46 -7.82
CA ALA A 82 11.47 -14.94 -7.56
C ALA A 82 12.49 -13.85 -7.93
N GLY A 83 13.47 -13.60 -7.05
CA GLY A 83 14.48 -12.57 -7.28
C GLY A 83 13.99 -11.13 -7.05
N TRP A 84 12.84 -10.95 -6.38
CA TRP A 84 12.38 -9.63 -5.96
C TRP A 84 13.47 -8.90 -5.14
N PRO A 85 13.75 -7.62 -5.42
CA PRO A 85 14.81 -6.90 -4.74
C PRO A 85 14.50 -6.71 -3.25
N GLU A 86 15.57 -6.59 -2.44
CA GLU A 86 15.42 -6.17 -1.05
C GLU A 86 14.83 -4.75 -0.98
N PRO A 87 14.06 -4.43 0.08
CA PRO A 87 13.54 -3.08 0.25
C PRO A 87 14.69 -2.07 0.41
N PRO A 88 14.48 -0.80 0.01
CA PRO A 88 15.51 0.23 0.12
C PRO A 88 16.05 0.35 1.56
N PRO A 89 17.36 0.62 1.74
CA PRO A 89 17.96 0.75 3.07
C PRO A 89 17.22 1.75 3.96
N GLY A 90 17.05 1.40 5.24
CA GLY A 90 16.29 2.21 6.20
C GLY A 90 14.76 2.00 6.13
N SER A 91 14.29 1.02 5.35
CA SER A 91 12.89 0.60 5.36
C SER A 91 12.66 -0.53 6.35
N THR A 92 11.53 -0.51 7.05
CA THR A 92 11.12 -1.54 8.02
C THR A 92 9.78 -2.12 7.58
N LEU A 93 9.71 -3.43 7.37
CA LEU A 93 8.45 -4.12 7.11
C LEU A 93 7.58 -4.06 8.36
N CYS A 94 6.34 -3.61 8.19
CA CYS A 94 5.40 -3.36 9.26
C CYS A 94 4.19 -4.29 9.23
N GLN A 95 3.77 -4.69 8.03
CA GLN A 95 2.62 -5.56 7.86
C GLN A 95 2.71 -6.30 6.52
N THR A 96 2.27 -7.56 6.54
CA THR A 96 1.85 -8.32 5.37
C THR A 96 0.34 -8.54 5.47
N ALA A 97 -0.36 -8.48 4.34
CA ALA A 97 -1.80 -8.66 4.31
C ALA A 97 -2.25 -9.38 3.05
N GLU A 98 -3.21 -10.29 3.17
CA GLU A 98 -3.88 -10.97 2.07
C GLU A 98 -5.37 -10.62 2.08
N THR A 99 -5.96 -10.40 0.90
CA THR A 99 -7.41 -10.28 0.74
C THR A 99 -8.10 -11.64 0.78
N ILE A 100 -9.37 -11.69 1.21
CA ILE A 100 -10.15 -12.93 1.22
C ILE A 100 -10.20 -13.51 -0.21
N GLY A 101 -9.58 -14.69 -0.38
CA GLY A 101 -9.47 -15.37 -1.66
C GLY A 101 -8.13 -15.20 -2.38
N GLY A 102 -7.14 -14.53 -1.78
CA GLY A 102 -5.76 -14.49 -2.25
C GLY A 102 -5.54 -13.73 -3.57
N SER A 103 -6.50 -12.93 -4.02
CA SER A 103 -6.39 -12.19 -5.29
C SER A 103 -5.52 -10.94 -5.17
N ARG A 104 -5.26 -10.48 -3.95
CA ARG A 104 -4.37 -9.36 -3.63
C ARG A 104 -3.63 -9.62 -2.34
N GLU A 105 -2.34 -9.29 -2.35
CA GLU A 105 -1.45 -9.30 -1.19
C GLU A 105 -0.68 -7.99 -1.13
N ASN A 106 -0.38 -7.53 0.09
CA ASN A 106 0.37 -6.29 0.30
C ASN A 106 1.53 -6.52 1.29
N ALA A 107 2.64 -5.82 1.04
CA ALA A 107 3.71 -5.61 2.00
C ALA A 107 3.85 -4.11 2.28
N ASP A 108 3.68 -3.74 3.54
CA ASP A 108 3.65 -2.35 4.00
C ASP A 108 4.91 -2.01 4.81
N TYR A 109 5.59 -0.93 4.45
CA TYR A 109 6.86 -0.53 5.03
C TYR A 109 6.80 0.90 5.59
N VAL A 110 7.46 1.13 6.72
CA VAL A 110 7.90 2.49 7.13
C VAL A 110 9.28 2.76 6.54
N THR A 111 9.54 4.00 6.14
CA THR A 111 10.86 4.41 5.64
C THR A 111 11.15 5.88 5.96
N THR A 112 12.43 6.24 6.01
CA THR A 112 12.88 7.64 6.08
C THR A 112 13.13 8.25 4.70
N LEU A 113 13.04 7.46 3.63
CA LEU A 113 13.26 7.92 2.26
C LEU A 113 12.09 8.76 1.76
N SER A 114 12.39 9.67 0.83
CA SER A 114 11.35 10.36 0.06
C SER A 114 10.67 9.42 -0.93
N ALA A 115 9.48 9.79 -1.39
CA ALA A 115 8.74 9.01 -2.39
C ALA A 115 9.57 8.73 -3.65
N GLU A 116 10.27 9.75 -4.16
CA GLU A 116 11.14 9.64 -5.32
C GLU A 116 12.27 8.61 -5.11
N GLN A 117 12.95 8.68 -3.96
CA GLN A 117 14.04 7.76 -3.64
C GLN A 117 13.57 6.32 -3.47
N VAL A 118 12.32 6.11 -3.00
CA VAL A 118 11.73 4.76 -2.93
C VAL A 118 11.53 4.22 -4.34
N LEU A 119 10.94 5.02 -5.25
CA LEU A 119 10.69 4.61 -6.63
C LEU A 119 12.01 4.34 -7.36
N GLU A 120 12.97 5.26 -7.29
CA GLU A 120 14.30 5.13 -7.90
C GLU A 120 15.02 3.86 -7.42
N ALA A 121 14.99 3.56 -6.12
CA ALA A 121 15.63 2.36 -5.58
C ALA A 121 15.02 1.05 -6.10
N TYR A 122 13.69 1.01 -6.32
CA TYR A 122 13.06 -0.16 -6.94
C TYR A 122 13.30 -0.23 -8.44
N GLU A 123 13.29 0.89 -9.15
CA GLU A 123 13.63 0.92 -10.58
C GLU A 123 15.05 0.39 -10.84
N ASP A 124 16.01 0.77 -10.00
CA ASP A 124 17.39 0.30 -10.10
C ASP A 124 17.55 -1.17 -9.70
N GLY A 125 16.72 -1.65 -8.77
CA GLY A 125 16.81 -2.99 -8.21
C GLY A 125 16.00 -4.06 -8.95
N LEU A 126 14.94 -3.68 -9.65
CA LEU A 126 14.07 -4.60 -10.37
C LEU A 126 14.74 -5.10 -11.65
N ASP A 127 14.53 -6.38 -11.97
CA ASP A 127 14.96 -6.92 -13.26
C ASP A 127 14.23 -6.18 -14.40
N PRO A 128 14.94 -5.65 -15.41
CA PRO A 128 14.32 -4.98 -16.56
C PRO A 128 13.25 -5.83 -17.27
N ALA A 129 13.32 -7.15 -17.18
CA ALA A 129 12.33 -8.08 -17.73
C ALA A 129 10.93 -7.95 -17.09
N LEU A 130 10.83 -7.38 -15.89
CA LEU A 130 9.57 -7.15 -15.17
C LEU A 130 8.76 -5.98 -15.75
N GLY A 131 9.34 -5.22 -16.69
CA GLY A 131 8.67 -4.13 -17.38
C GLY A 131 8.21 -3.00 -16.47
N ALA A 132 8.95 -2.76 -15.38
CA ALA A 132 8.61 -1.73 -14.40
C ALA A 132 8.57 -0.34 -15.05
N ALA A 133 7.49 0.42 -14.81
CA ALA A 133 7.30 1.75 -15.34
C ALA A 133 6.60 2.67 -14.32
N ARG A 134 7.02 3.94 -14.30
CA ARG A 134 6.34 4.99 -13.53
C ARG A 134 5.02 5.37 -14.18
N GLU A 135 3.97 5.45 -13.38
CA GLU A 135 2.64 5.86 -13.80
C GLU A 135 2.00 6.84 -12.80
N GLU A 136 1.01 7.60 -13.26
CA GLU A 136 0.17 8.41 -12.37
C GLU A 136 -0.81 7.49 -11.62
N GLY A 137 -0.64 7.39 -10.30
CA GLY A 137 -1.45 6.59 -9.42
C GLY A 137 -2.84 7.17 -9.15
N PRO A 138 -3.73 6.39 -8.49
CA PRO A 138 -5.14 6.76 -8.30
C PRO A 138 -5.37 8.00 -7.42
N LEU A 139 -4.35 8.41 -6.66
CA LEU A 139 -4.39 9.59 -5.80
C LEU A 139 -3.60 10.78 -6.38
N GLY A 140 -3.17 10.70 -7.65
CA GLY A 140 -2.42 11.75 -8.35
C GLY A 140 -0.93 11.83 -7.97
N GLY A 141 -0.43 10.87 -7.21
CA GLY A 141 1.01 10.67 -6.97
C GLY A 141 1.58 9.63 -7.92
N GLU A 142 2.89 9.63 -8.12
CA GLU A 142 3.54 8.63 -8.98
C GLU A 142 3.66 7.28 -8.28
N VAL A 143 3.54 6.21 -9.06
CA VAL A 143 3.68 4.81 -8.63
C VAL A 143 4.58 4.07 -9.60
N LEU A 144 5.21 2.99 -9.15
CA LEU A 144 5.91 2.05 -10.03
C LEU A 144 5.03 0.82 -10.24
N VAL A 145 4.70 0.50 -11.49
CA VAL A 145 3.88 -0.68 -11.83
C VAL A 145 4.66 -1.62 -12.75
N GLY A 146 4.33 -2.91 -12.73
CA GLY A 146 4.87 -3.89 -13.66
C GLY A 146 4.18 -5.23 -13.52
N ALA A 147 4.64 -6.22 -14.28
CA ALA A 147 4.05 -7.56 -14.27
C ALA A 147 5.09 -8.65 -14.53
N VAL A 148 4.97 -9.77 -13.82
CA VAL A 148 5.87 -10.93 -13.96
C VAL A 148 5.14 -12.22 -13.64
N ASP A 149 5.30 -13.24 -14.48
CA ASP A 149 4.69 -14.57 -14.30
C ASP A 149 3.18 -14.52 -13.99
N GLY A 150 2.48 -13.55 -14.59
CA GLY A 150 1.04 -13.33 -14.39
C GLY A 150 0.66 -12.67 -13.07
N VAL A 151 1.62 -12.14 -12.31
CA VAL A 151 1.41 -11.28 -11.14
C VAL A 151 1.65 -9.82 -11.54
N ASP A 152 0.65 -8.98 -11.37
CA ASP A 152 0.81 -7.52 -11.42
C ASP A 152 1.34 -7.02 -10.08
N PHE A 153 2.25 -6.04 -10.11
CA PHE A 153 2.70 -5.36 -8.91
C PHE A 153 2.55 -3.84 -9.02
N GLN A 154 2.39 -3.19 -7.88
CA GLN A 154 2.36 -1.74 -7.75
C GLN A 154 3.07 -1.30 -6.48
N ILE A 155 4.03 -0.39 -6.61
CA ILE A 155 4.72 0.28 -5.49
C ILE A 155 4.16 1.68 -5.34
N THR A 156 3.52 1.93 -4.19
CA THR A 156 2.86 3.20 -3.88
C THR A 156 3.58 3.89 -2.72
N PRO A 157 4.40 4.90 -2.98
CA PRO A 157 5.05 5.67 -1.94
C PRO A 157 4.08 6.63 -1.26
N GLY A 158 4.33 6.92 0.01
CA GLY A 158 3.64 7.92 0.81
C GLY A 158 4.61 8.60 1.76
N THR A 159 4.11 9.56 2.54
CA THR A 159 4.95 10.27 3.52
C THR A 159 5.40 9.31 4.62
N GLY A 160 6.68 8.99 4.66
CA GLY A 160 7.29 8.13 5.68
C GLY A 160 6.96 6.64 5.57
N LYS A 161 6.33 6.22 4.47
CA LYS A 161 5.93 4.82 4.25
C LYS A 161 5.76 4.51 2.77
N PHE A 162 5.71 3.23 2.42
CA PHE A 162 5.27 2.79 1.10
C PHE A 162 4.59 1.42 1.21
N THR A 163 3.78 1.11 0.20
CA THR A 163 3.09 -0.17 0.08
C THR A 163 3.49 -0.82 -1.25
N ILE A 164 3.82 -2.11 -1.21
CA ILE A 164 3.93 -2.96 -2.40
C ILE A 164 2.68 -3.82 -2.45
N ALA A 165 1.90 -3.71 -3.52
CA ALA A 165 0.73 -4.54 -3.76
C ALA A 165 1.02 -5.52 -4.90
N PHE A 166 0.57 -6.77 -4.73
CA PHE A 166 0.62 -7.84 -5.72
C PHE A 166 -0.81 -8.30 -6.05
N ALA A 167 -1.09 -8.64 -7.30
CA ALA A 167 -2.40 -9.08 -7.76
C ALA A 167 -2.33 -10.09 -8.93
N ARG A 168 -3.38 -10.91 -9.07
CA ARG A 168 -3.63 -11.83 -10.20
C ARG A 168 -5.08 -11.77 -10.67
#